data_AF-A0A2I1I3E3-F1
#
_entry.id   AF-A0A2I1I3E3-F1
#
_cell.length_a   1.000
_cell.length_b   1.000
_cell.length_c   1.000
_cell.angle_alpha   90.00
_cell.angle_beta   90.00
_cell.angle_gamma   90.00
#
_symmetry.space_group_name_H-M   'P 1'
#
loop_
_entity.id
_entity.type
_entity.pdbx_description
1 polymer ?
#
loop_
_entity_poly.entity_id
_entity_poly.type
_entity_poly.pdbx_seq_one_letter_code
_entity_poly.pdbx_strand_id
1 'polypeptide(L)'
;MSEYELANGTTITDADIDQLCAEFESESWAGRLDRIHHGPAAISDEQLITVAVKFPKSMVKAIDDQTKNRSDFIRKAVAASL
;
A
#
# COMPACT_ATOMS: atom_id res chain seq x y z
N MET A 1 2.99 26.33 -11.67
CA MET A 1 2.80 25.12 -12.49
C MET A 1 3.60 24.04 -11.83
N SER A 2 2.89 23.10 -11.22
CA SER A 2 3.48 21.94 -10.60
C SER A 2 3.68 20.85 -11.65
N GLU A 3 4.78 20.14 -11.56
CA GLU A 3 5.08 18.96 -12.36
C GLU A 3 4.92 17.72 -11.46
N TYR A 4 4.27 16.69 -11.98
CA TYR A 4 4.03 15.43 -11.28
C TYR A 4 4.60 14.27 -12.08
N GLU A 5 5.52 13.53 -11.46
CA GLU A 5 6.06 12.31 -12.04
C GLU A 5 5.12 11.13 -11.73
N LEU A 6 4.62 10.48 -12.78
CA LEU A 6 3.81 9.28 -12.69
C LEU A 6 4.69 8.05 -12.48
N ALA A 7 4.10 6.98 -11.93
CA ALA A 7 4.80 5.72 -11.66
C ALA A 7 5.41 5.03 -12.91
N ASN A 8 4.99 5.42 -14.11
CA ASN A 8 5.55 4.95 -15.38
C ASN A 8 6.71 5.83 -15.90
N GLY A 9 7.17 6.81 -15.10
CA GLY A 9 8.24 7.75 -15.45
C GLY A 9 7.80 8.91 -16.35
N THR A 10 6.50 9.07 -16.59
CA THR A 10 5.97 10.20 -17.38
C THR A 10 5.72 11.39 -16.46
N THR A 11 6.18 12.57 -16.84
CA THR A 11 5.85 13.82 -16.12
C THR A 11 4.64 14.48 -16.75
N ILE A 12 3.66 14.87 -15.93
CA ILE A 12 2.48 15.66 -16.34
C ILE A 12 2.43 16.96 -15.55
N THR A 13 1.84 18.00 -16.15
CA THR A 13 1.66 19.31 -15.53
C THR A 13 0.23 19.53 -15.05
N ASP A 14 0.00 20.57 -14.24
CA ASP A 14 -1.36 21.02 -13.89
C ASP A 14 -2.23 21.26 -15.16
N ALA A 15 -1.65 21.83 -16.22
CA ALA A 15 -2.37 22.11 -17.47
C ALA A 15 -2.78 20.83 -18.21
N ASP A 16 -1.93 19.79 -18.17
CA ASP A 16 -2.24 18.49 -18.75
C ASP A 16 -3.39 17.81 -17.99
N ILE A 17 -3.42 17.96 -16.65
CA ILE A 17 -4.51 17.44 -15.82
C ILE A 17 -5.82 18.14 -16.15
N ASP A 18 -5.83 19.47 -16.22
CA ASP A 18 -7.02 20.25 -16.57
C ASP A 18 -7.57 19.87 -17.95
N GLN A 19 -6.69 19.67 -18.93
CA GLN A 19 -7.08 19.22 -20.26
C GLN A 19 -7.68 17.80 -20.22
N LEU A 20 -7.04 16.85 -19.54
CA LEU A 20 -7.55 15.48 -19.40
C LEU A 20 -8.91 15.45 -18.71
N CYS A 21 -9.12 16.29 -17.69
CA CYS A 21 -10.42 16.44 -17.03
C CYS A 21 -11.48 16.96 -18.00
N ALA A 22 -11.17 18.02 -18.76
CA ALA A 22 -12.11 18.58 -19.74
C ALA A 22 -12.47 17.58 -20.86
N GLU A 23 -11.50 16.80 -21.35
CA GLU A 23 -11.73 15.74 -22.34
C GLU A 23 -12.60 14.62 -21.76
N PHE A 24 -12.38 14.24 -20.49
CA PHE A 24 -13.16 13.21 -19.82
C PHE A 24 -14.61 13.64 -19.60
N GLU A 25 -14.83 14.87 -19.12
CA GLU A 25 -16.17 15.43 -18.89
C GLU A 25 -16.96 15.65 -20.18
N SER A 26 -16.27 15.93 -21.28
CA SER A 26 -16.89 16.10 -22.61
C SER A 26 -17.08 14.80 -23.37
N GLU A 27 -16.79 13.64 -22.76
CA GLU A 27 -16.82 12.31 -23.38
C GLU A 27 -15.94 12.19 -24.65
N SER A 28 -15.01 13.13 -24.85
CA SER A 28 -14.12 13.17 -26.00
C SER A 28 -12.78 12.46 -25.74
N TRP A 29 -12.53 12.09 -24.49
CA TRP A 29 -11.32 11.41 -24.08
C TRP A 29 -11.22 10.01 -24.70
N ALA A 30 -10.22 9.82 -25.57
CA ALA A 30 -9.93 8.56 -26.25
C ALA A 30 -8.95 7.64 -25.49
N GLY A 31 -8.58 8.03 -24.26
CA GLY A 31 -7.64 7.29 -23.44
C GLY A 31 -8.21 6.00 -22.85
N ARG A 32 -7.34 5.23 -22.20
CA ARG A 32 -7.69 3.97 -21.54
C ARG A 32 -7.42 4.09 -20.05
N LEU A 33 -8.44 3.82 -19.23
CA LEU A 33 -8.27 3.67 -17.79
C LEU A 33 -7.70 2.27 -17.51
N ASP A 34 -6.41 2.20 -17.27
CA ASP A 34 -5.84 0.99 -16.69
C ASP A 34 -6.22 0.93 -15.21
N ARG A 35 -6.90 -0.14 -14.81
CA ARG A 35 -7.21 -0.41 -13.41
C ARG A 35 -5.91 -0.75 -12.68
N ILE A 36 -5.30 0.26 -12.07
CA ILE A 36 -4.19 0.06 -11.13
C ILE A 36 -4.75 -0.69 -9.94
N HIS A 37 -4.46 -1.99 -9.87
CA HIS A 37 -4.75 -2.78 -8.68
C HIS A 37 -3.72 -2.38 -7.63
N HIS A 38 -4.07 -1.40 -6.80
CA HIS A 38 -3.32 -1.16 -5.58
C HIS A 38 -3.41 -2.43 -4.73
N GLY A 39 -2.28 -3.12 -4.58
CA GLY A 39 -2.14 -4.13 -3.55
C GLY A 39 -2.37 -3.52 -2.16
N PRO A 40 -2.49 -4.35 -1.11
CA PRO A 40 -2.53 -3.85 0.26
C PRO A 40 -1.37 -2.88 0.49
N ALA A 41 -1.64 -1.76 1.17
CA ALA A 41 -0.61 -0.80 1.53
C ALA A 41 0.58 -1.51 2.20
N ALA A 42 1.80 -1.07 1.86
CA ALA A 42 3.00 -1.60 2.48
C ALA A 42 2.92 -1.43 4.01
N ILE A 43 3.33 -2.45 4.75
CA ILE A 43 3.29 -2.45 6.23
C ILE A 43 4.48 -1.66 6.82
N SER A 44 5.52 -1.43 6.02
CA SER A 44 6.72 -0.65 6.35
C SER A 44 7.36 -0.14 5.06
N ASP A 45 8.04 1.02 5.14
CA ASP A 45 8.90 1.54 4.06
C ASP A 45 10.25 0.81 3.99
N GLU A 46 10.62 0.10 5.06
CA GLU A 46 11.84 -0.71 5.11
C GLU A 46 11.61 -2.16 4.61
N GLN A 47 12.68 -2.76 4.07
CA GLN A 47 12.65 -4.17 3.65
C GLN A 47 12.37 -5.10 4.83
N LEU A 48 11.26 -5.85 4.75
CA LEU A 48 10.89 -6.84 5.76
C LEU A 48 11.58 -8.19 5.50
N ILE A 49 12.26 -8.72 6.52
CA ILE A 49 12.88 -10.05 6.49
C ILE A 49 11.99 -11.05 7.24
N THR A 50 11.77 -12.23 6.64
CA THR A 50 11.01 -13.30 7.29
C THR A 50 11.86 -14.01 8.34
N VAL A 51 11.38 -14.04 9.59
CA VAL A 51 12.00 -14.76 10.69
C VAL A 51 11.08 -15.89 11.13
N ALA A 52 11.55 -17.14 11.02
CA ALA A 52 10.78 -18.33 11.40
C ALA A 52 11.07 -18.72 12.86
N VAL A 53 10.02 -18.74 13.69
CA VAL A 53 10.10 -19.09 15.11
C VAL A 53 8.97 -20.04 15.49
N LYS A 54 9.24 -20.96 16.43
CA LYS A 54 8.25 -21.92 16.92
C LYS A 54 7.66 -21.45 18.25
N PHE A 55 6.34 -21.47 18.34
CA PHE A 55 5.60 -21.14 19.56
C PHE A 55 4.87 -22.37 20.09
N PRO A 56 4.70 -22.51 21.42
CA PRO A 56 3.77 -23.48 21.99
C PRO A 56 2.35 -23.27 21.43
N LYS A 57 1.64 -24.37 21.17
CA LYS A 57 0.27 -24.32 20.61
C LYS A 57 -0.70 -23.49 21.48
N SER A 58 -0.57 -23.59 22.80
CA SER A 58 -1.36 -22.80 23.75
C SER A 58 -1.12 -21.31 23.61
N MET A 59 0.13 -20.90 23.33
CA MET A 59 0.48 -19.50 23.15
C MET A 59 -0.05 -18.94 21.83
N VAL A 60 0.01 -19.73 20.74
CA VAL A 60 -0.61 -19.33 19.47
C VAL A 60 -2.12 -19.11 19.65
N LYS A 61 -2.79 -20.01 20.39
CA LYS A 61 -4.22 -19.85 20.69
C LYS A 61 -4.48 -18.58 21.50
N ALA A 62 -3.68 -18.29 22.52
CA ALA A 62 -3.83 -17.06 23.31
C ALA A 62 -3.64 -15.79 22.45
N ILE A 63 -2.73 -15.80 21.48
CA ILE A 63 -2.55 -14.70 20.52
C ILE A 63 -3.78 -14.59 19.62
N ASP A 64 -4.32 -15.70 19.11
CA ASP A 64 -5.53 -15.72 18.28
C ASP A 64 -6.76 -15.15 18.98
N ASP A 65 -6.91 -15.46 20.26
CA ASP A 65 -8.02 -14.97 21.07
C ASP A 65 -7.91 -13.45 21.32
N GLN A 66 -6.70 -12.88 21.24
CA GLN A 66 -6.42 -11.48 21.54
C GLN A 66 -6.32 -10.58 20.30
N THR A 67 -6.02 -11.14 19.12
CA THR A 67 -5.85 -10.36 17.88
C THR A 67 -6.31 -11.12 16.65
N LYS A 68 -6.79 -10.38 15.64
CA LYS A 68 -7.03 -10.92 14.29
C LYS A 68 -5.75 -11.02 13.45
N ASN A 69 -4.69 -10.28 13.81
CA ASN A 69 -3.43 -10.24 13.07
C ASN A 69 -2.26 -10.62 14.00
N ARG A 70 -1.82 -11.88 13.90
CA ARG A 70 -0.69 -12.43 14.67
C ARG A 70 0.61 -11.67 14.42
N SER A 71 0.91 -11.37 13.16
CA SER A 71 2.18 -10.74 12.78
C SER A 71 2.29 -9.33 13.35
N ASP A 72 1.20 -8.58 13.38
CA ASP A 72 1.18 -7.25 13.99
C ASP A 72 1.37 -7.30 15.51
N PHE A 73 0.71 -8.25 16.17
CA PHE A 73 0.91 -8.48 17.60
C PHE A 73 2.36 -8.83 17.93
N ILE A 74 2.96 -9.75 17.18
CA ILE A 74 4.36 -10.14 17.37
C ILE A 74 5.30 -8.95 17.13
N ARG A 75 5.10 -8.17 16.05
CA ARG A 75 5.90 -6.96 15.79
C ARG A 75 5.83 -5.96 16.94
N LYS A 76 4.64 -5.71 17.49
CA LYS A 76 4.46 -4.81 18.64
C LYS A 76 5.13 -5.33 19.91
N ALA A 77 5.02 -6.63 20.19
CA ALA A 77 5.67 -7.25 21.35
C ALA A 77 7.21 -7.17 21.26
N VAL A 78 7.77 -7.40 20.07
CA VAL A 78 9.21 -7.24 19.82
C VAL A 78 9.62 -5.78 19.96
N ALA A 79 8.90 -4.84 19.35
CA ALA A 79 9.20 -3.41 19.44
C ALA A 79 9.14 -2.87 20.88
N ALA A 80 8.25 -3.40 21.73
CA ALA A 80 8.17 -3.03 23.14
C ALA A 80 9.32 -3.62 23.99
N SER A 81 10.09 -4.55 23.44
CA SER A 81 11.22 -5.22 24.11
C SER A 81 12.59 -4.71 23.65
N LEU A 82 12.62 -3.81 22.66
CA LEU A 82 13.81 -3.11 22.16
C LEU A 82 13.90 -1.71 22.79
#